data_AF-A0A2V1BKY6-F1
#
_entry.id   AF-A0A2V1BKY6-F1
#
_cell.length_a   1.000
_cell.length_b   1.000
_cell.length_c   1.000
_cell.angle_alpha   90.00
_cell.angle_beta   90.00
_cell.angle_gamma   90.00
#
_symmetry.space_group_name_H-M   'P 1'
#
loop_
_entity.id
_entity.type
_entity.pdbx_description
1 polymer ?
#
loop_
_entity_poly.entity_id
_entity_poly.type
_entity_poly.pdbx_seq_one_letter_code
_entity_poly.pdbx_strand_id
1 'polypeptide(L)'
;MAPNLFISESAENWDERLLRGGTIRQRFALIGSYNPSIDHPAKSPQPNFSLIGVDLGVDDPAKLLHIFKDEMNPNFPFISIPNSVTVDTMRKDQPSLLTAVMAVTSRDSTQQLLLGQRLMRQIADRMVVNGERNLDLLLAILTYAGWCYHHFFNIPQLTSLISFAATLVGDLRFMKPLAKDSRGFFDAAIRESAKAREQCVDTLKPVTASVRLMEERRAALGYWFLTSVVGSFFQRVDTAKWTPYLDECCTLLYESGHHRDDRFAVALIRMQLVSEKIFQNPWHGSSEGRPHTAPPVLYLKALQNEVNHLRADLSVEMESNPFLLLDYHNLEISLYKIGLARSESLSAFTNRDFNQLEYLLACTEAVRAFSDRLLRIPANKYHCMSVKLNMDMTWNMGVLQMLSTFDHPDWDLTWLRETISFPELLGKLSSTFFEVKAALNLDPNTTERLDMFSQSARKLGWIKMFVEKAISGVPAQSGESRASETSFTAGEMYDLNGGDFMGYMDDAWMKDILGPWEY
;
A
#
# COMPACT_ATOMS: atom_id res chain seq x y z
N MET A 1 15.87 47.93 -45.41
CA MET A 1 16.45 47.92 -44.05
C MET A 1 15.52 47.11 -43.15
N ALA A 2 15.95 45.92 -42.76
CA ALA A 2 15.53 45.28 -41.50
C ALA A 2 16.56 45.67 -40.41
N PRO A 3 16.43 45.35 -39.10
CA PRO A 3 15.50 44.38 -38.48
C PRO A 3 14.97 44.74 -37.04
N ASN A 4 14.28 43.74 -36.42
CA ASN A 4 14.07 43.47 -34.97
C ASN A 4 12.87 44.16 -34.26
N LEU A 5 12.05 43.51 -33.41
CA LEU A 5 12.21 42.32 -32.56
C LEU A 5 10.91 41.48 -32.41
N PHE A 6 11.10 40.17 -32.23
CA PHE A 6 10.16 39.20 -31.65
C PHE A 6 10.03 39.40 -30.13
N ILE A 7 8.81 39.38 -29.57
CA ILE A 7 8.54 39.02 -28.16
C ILE A 7 7.24 38.19 -28.07
N SER A 8 7.42 36.88 -27.83
CA SER A 8 6.68 35.97 -26.93
C SER A 8 5.21 36.24 -26.58
N GLU A 9 4.29 35.40 -27.07
CA GLU A 9 2.97 35.16 -26.46
C GLU A 9 3.13 34.29 -25.20
N SER A 10 2.91 34.87 -24.03
CA SER A 10 2.77 34.14 -22.76
C SER A 10 1.32 34.19 -22.26
N ALA A 11 0.69 33.02 -22.24
CA ALA A 11 -0.16 32.49 -21.17
C ALA A 11 -0.83 33.48 -20.19
N GLU A 12 -1.84 34.23 -20.63
CA GLU A 12 -2.84 34.81 -19.72
C GLU A 12 -4.21 34.83 -20.40
N ASN A 13 -5.01 33.77 -20.19
CA ASN A 13 -6.46 33.83 -20.33
C ASN A 13 -7.08 32.69 -19.53
N TRP A 14 -7.03 32.84 -18.20
CA TRP A 14 -7.89 32.08 -17.30
C TRP A 14 -9.28 32.74 -17.26
N ASP A 15 -10.30 31.88 -17.33
CA ASP A 15 -11.72 32.16 -17.53
C ASP A 15 -12.30 33.16 -16.50
N GLU A 16 -12.61 34.39 -16.94
CA GLU A 16 -13.21 35.48 -16.14
C GLU A 16 -14.58 35.13 -15.51
N ARG A 17 -15.15 33.95 -15.80
CA ARG A 17 -16.44 33.48 -15.26
C ARG A 17 -16.45 33.25 -13.75
N LEU A 18 -15.30 33.04 -13.11
CA LEU A 18 -15.20 32.79 -11.66
C LEU A 18 -15.27 34.05 -10.80
N LEU A 19 -15.05 35.24 -11.38
CA LEU A 19 -14.96 36.51 -10.64
C LEU A 19 -16.28 37.30 -10.58
N ARG A 20 -17.32 36.89 -11.33
CA ARG A 20 -18.63 37.54 -11.27
C ARG A 20 -19.62 36.66 -10.50
N GLY A 21 -20.06 37.16 -9.34
CA GLY A 21 -21.04 36.50 -8.49
C GLY A 21 -22.37 36.21 -9.20
N GLY A 22 -22.47 35.01 -9.77
CA GLY A 22 -23.72 34.40 -10.25
C GLY A 22 -24.38 33.51 -9.19
N THR A 23 -25.70 33.36 -9.26
CA THR A 23 -26.52 32.59 -8.31
C THR A 23 -26.22 31.09 -8.35
N ILE A 24 -26.39 30.42 -7.20
CA ILE A 24 -26.03 29.01 -6.92
C ILE A 24 -26.50 28.01 -7.99
N ARG A 25 -27.62 28.26 -8.67
CA ARG A 25 -28.15 27.40 -9.74
C ARG A 25 -27.26 27.32 -11.00
N GLN A 26 -26.31 28.23 -11.19
CA GLN A 26 -25.36 28.19 -12.31
C GLN A 26 -24.01 27.56 -11.94
N ARG A 27 -23.73 27.29 -10.65
CA ARG A 27 -22.46 26.68 -10.21
C ARG A 27 -22.49 25.15 -10.16
N PHE A 28 -23.68 24.57 -10.08
CA PHE A 28 -23.90 23.13 -10.17
C PHE A 28 -25.07 22.89 -11.10
N ALA A 29 -24.82 22.88 -12.40
CA ALA A 29 -25.78 22.34 -13.36
C ALA A 29 -25.90 20.83 -13.12
N LEU A 30 -26.77 20.44 -12.18
CA LEU A 30 -27.45 19.15 -12.24
C LEU A 30 -28.23 19.17 -13.57
N ILE A 31 -27.68 18.52 -14.58
CA ILE A 31 -28.32 18.38 -15.89
C ILE A 31 -29.68 17.72 -15.66
N GLY A 32 -30.73 18.53 -15.84
CA GLY A 32 -32.09 18.05 -15.87
C GLY A 32 -32.30 17.11 -17.06
N SER A 33 -33.09 16.07 -16.82
CA SER A 33 -33.64 15.13 -17.81
C SER A 33 -32.61 14.39 -18.68
N TYR A 34 -32.08 13.29 -18.15
CA TYR A 34 -31.57 12.20 -18.98
C TYR A 34 -32.76 11.60 -19.77
N ASN A 35 -32.71 11.71 -21.10
CA ASN A 35 -33.70 11.17 -22.01
C ASN A 35 -33.31 9.71 -22.34
N PRO A 36 -34.13 8.67 -22.05
CA PRO A 36 -33.72 7.27 -22.19
C PRO A 36 -33.79 6.74 -23.63
N SER A 37 -33.73 7.63 -24.64
CA SER A 37 -33.75 7.27 -26.07
C SER A 37 -32.35 7.31 -26.69
N ILE A 38 -31.34 6.84 -25.97
CA ILE A 38 -30.04 6.57 -26.57
C ILE A 38 -30.12 5.12 -27.02
N ASP A 39 -30.17 4.92 -28.34
CA ASP A 39 -29.91 3.63 -28.99
C ASP A 39 -28.79 2.91 -28.23
N HIS A 40 -28.93 1.61 -27.98
CA HIS A 40 -27.86 0.81 -27.35
C HIS A 40 -26.53 1.22 -27.97
N PRO A 41 -25.54 1.72 -27.20
CA PRO A 41 -24.26 2.06 -27.79
C PRO A 41 -23.77 0.78 -28.45
N ALA A 42 -23.69 0.80 -29.79
CA ALA A 42 -23.02 -0.22 -30.55
C ALA A 42 -21.69 -0.43 -29.82
N LYS A 43 -21.39 -1.67 -29.37
CA LYS A 43 -20.16 -1.99 -28.66
C LYS A 43 -19.03 -1.34 -29.46
N SER A 44 -18.52 -0.22 -28.98
CA SER A 44 -17.33 0.38 -29.57
C SER A 44 -16.28 -0.72 -29.50
N PRO A 45 -15.61 -1.04 -30.62
CA PRO A 45 -14.51 -2.00 -30.57
C PRO A 45 -13.59 -1.51 -29.46
N GLN A 46 -13.42 -2.32 -28.41
CA GLN A 46 -12.51 -1.94 -27.33
C GLN A 46 -11.16 -1.64 -27.99
N PRO A 47 -10.57 -0.46 -27.74
CA PRO A 47 -9.29 -0.16 -28.33
C PRO A 47 -8.32 -1.27 -27.90
N ASN A 48 -7.79 -2.01 -28.88
CA ASN A 48 -6.73 -2.97 -28.62
C ASN A 48 -5.50 -2.17 -28.21
N PHE A 49 -5.27 -2.06 -26.91
CA PHE A 49 -4.07 -1.42 -26.40
C PHE A 49 -2.88 -2.32 -26.69
N SER A 50 -2.20 -2.03 -27.79
CA SER A 50 -1.06 -2.81 -28.24
C SER A 50 0.19 -2.42 -27.46
N LEU A 51 0.77 -3.38 -26.76
CA LEU A 51 2.15 -3.27 -26.25
C LEU A 51 3.20 -3.57 -27.33
N ILE A 52 2.82 -3.72 -28.61
CA ILE A 52 3.77 -3.94 -29.69
C ILE A 52 4.71 -2.72 -29.78
N GLY A 53 6.01 -2.95 -29.59
CA GLY A 53 7.04 -1.92 -29.59
C GLY A 53 7.28 -1.23 -28.24
N VAL A 54 6.62 -1.66 -27.16
CA VAL A 54 7.01 -1.24 -25.80
C VAL A 54 8.25 -2.02 -25.39
N ASP A 55 9.32 -1.29 -25.10
CA ASP A 55 10.51 -1.85 -24.46
C ASP A 55 10.12 -2.34 -23.06
N LEU A 56 10.15 -3.66 -22.86
CA LEU A 56 9.89 -4.29 -21.56
C LEU A 56 11.19 -4.41 -20.74
N GLY A 57 12.28 -3.81 -21.21
CA GLY A 57 13.60 -3.94 -20.65
C GLY A 57 14.37 -5.12 -21.23
N VAL A 58 15.58 -5.31 -20.72
CA VAL A 58 16.52 -6.37 -21.13
C VAL A 58 16.16 -7.73 -20.50
N ASP A 59 15.37 -7.71 -19.43
CA ASP A 59 14.95 -8.91 -18.72
C ASP A 59 13.95 -9.74 -19.55
N ASP A 60 14.07 -11.08 -19.48
CA ASP A 60 13.13 -12.00 -20.13
C ASP A 60 11.72 -11.87 -19.53
N PRO A 61 10.71 -11.39 -20.28
CA PRO A 61 9.35 -11.20 -19.77
C PRO A 61 8.72 -12.49 -19.26
N ALA A 62 9.08 -13.66 -19.80
CA ALA A 62 8.54 -14.94 -19.34
C ALA A 62 9.05 -15.29 -17.94
N LYS A 63 10.35 -15.02 -17.68
CA LYS A 63 10.96 -15.17 -16.37
C LYS A 63 10.37 -14.18 -15.36
N LEU A 64 10.17 -12.93 -15.75
CA LEU A 64 9.54 -11.91 -14.92
C LEU A 64 8.11 -12.31 -14.50
N LEU A 65 7.31 -12.82 -15.45
CA LEU A 65 5.97 -13.33 -15.17
C LEU A 65 5.99 -14.52 -14.19
N HIS A 66 6.99 -15.41 -14.30
CA HIS A 66 7.16 -16.52 -13.36
C HIS A 66 7.52 -16.03 -11.95
N ILE A 67 8.44 -15.07 -11.82
CA ILE A 67 8.79 -14.44 -10.53
C ILE A 67 7.54 -13.86 -9.88
N PHE A 68 6.71 -13.14 -10.65
CA PHE A 68 5.46 -12.59 -10.13
C PHE A 68 4.54 -13.68 -9.58
N LYS A 69 4.25 -14.72 -10.38
CA LYS A 69 3.31 -15.79 -10.01
C LYS A 69 3.76 -16.58 -8.79
N ASP A 70 5.04 -16.94 -8.72
CA ASP A 70 5.55 -17.91 -7.75
C ASP A 70 6.26 -17.31 -6.54
N GLU A 71 6.82 -16.10 -6.67
CA GLU A 71 7.58 -15.47 -5.58
C GLU A 71 6.85 -14.28 -4.95
N MET A 72 6.22 -13.43 -5.76
CA MET A 72 5.58 -12.20 -5.25
C MET A 72 4.12 -12.43 -4.85
N ASN A 73 3.32 -12.97 -5.76
CA ASN A 73 1.87 -13.11 -5.58
C ASN A 73 1.45 -13.84 -4.29
N PRO A 74 2.16 -14.87 -3.78
CA PRO A 74 1.80 -15.52 -2.52
C PRO A 74 1.74 -14.57 -1.30
N ASN A 75 2.41 -13.40 -1.36
CA ASN A 75 2.42 -12.42 -0.27
C ASN A 75 1.38 -11.29 -0.44
N PHE A 76 0.70 -11.25 -1.59
CA PHE A 76 -0.49 -10.43 -1.82
C PHE A 76 -1.40 -11.17 -2.81
N PRO A 77 -2.05 -12.26 -2.36
CA PRO A 77 -2.68 -13.28 -3.21
C PRO A 77 -4.09 -12.88 -3.70
N PHE A 78 -4.24 -11.63 -4.12
CA PHE A 78 -5.51 -11.09 -4.64
C PHE A 78 -5.53 -11.00 -6.17
N ILE A 79 -4.39 -11.26 -6.82
CA ILE A 79 -4.24 -11.32 -8.27
C ILE A 79 -4.01 -12.79 -8.63
N SER A 80 -4.84 -13.36 -9.51
CA SER A 80 -4.73 -14.78 -9.87
C SER A 80 -4.43 -14.91 -11.35
N ILE A 81 -3.19 -15.22 -11.70
CA ILE A 81 -2.79 -15.46 -13.09
C ILE A 81 -2.53 -16.97 -13.27
N PRO A 82 -3.36 -17.70 -14.03
CA PRO A 82 -3.17 -19.13 -14.24
C PRO A 82 -1.80 -19.47 -14.82
N ASN A 83 -1.23 -20.63 -14.45
CA ASN A 83 0.07 -21.09 -14.96
C ASN A 83 0.08 -21.28 -16.48
N SER A 84 -1.08 -21.54 -17.10
CA SER A 84 -1.22 -21.67 -18.56
C SER A 84 -1.10 -20.35 -19.33
N VAL A 85 -1.24 -19.20 -18.66
CA VAL A 85 -1.18 -17.88 -19.31
C VAL A 85 0.28 -17.51 -19.60
N THR A 86 0.59 -17.27 -20.87
CA THR A 86 1.89 -16.81 -21.35
C THR A 86 1.92 -15.29 -21.52
N VAL A 87 3.12 -14.72 -21.63
CA VAL A 87 3.32 -13.29 -21.91
C VAL A 87 2.58 -12.85 -23.17
N ASP A 88 2.61 -13.65 -24.24
CA ASP A 88 1.97 -13.29 -25.51
C ASP A 88 0.44 -13.31 -25.42
N THR A 89 -0.14 -14.24 -24.66
CA THR A 89 -1.59 -14.24 -24.39
C THR A 89 -1.97 -13.02 -23.55
N MET A 90 -1.20 -12.76 -22.49
CA MET A 90 -1.46 -11.64 -21.58
C MET A 90 -1.29 -10.29 -22.28
N ARG A 91 -0.35 -10.18 -23.22
CA ARG A 91 -0.14 -8.98 -24.04
C ARG A 91 -1.39 -8.60 -24.84
N LYS A 92 -2.19 -9.58 -25.24
CA LYS A 92 -3.43 -9.38 -26.03
C LYS A 92 -4.63 -9.16 -25.10
N ASP A 93 -4.74 -9.99 -24.07
CA ASP A 93 -5.96 -10.09 -23.27
C ASP A 93 -5.96 -9.18 -22.04
N GLN A 94 -4.78 -8.91 -21.45
CA GLN A 94 -4.59 -8.13 -20.22
C GLN A 94 -3.32 -7.25 -20.29
N PRO A 95 -3.25 -6.29 -21.24
CA PRO A 95 -2.05 -5.50 -21.50
C PRO A 95 -1.66 -4.56 -20.34
N SER A 96 -2.62 -4.02 -19.58
CA SER A 96 -2.29 -3.16 -18.44
C SER A 96 -1.75 -3.97 -17.27
N LEU A 97 -2.32 -5.15 -17.01
CA LEU A 97 -1.79 -6.06 -16.00
C LEU A 97 -0.39 -6.55 -16.37
N LEU A 98 -0.13 -6.86 -17.64
CA LEU A 98 1.21 -7.24 -18.09
C LEU A 98 2.21 -6.10 -17.83
N THR A 99 1.84 -4.87 -18.14
CA THR A 99 2.69 -3.69 -17.89
C THR A 99 3.00 -3.55 -16.40
N ALA A 100 2.00 -3.71 -15.53
CA ALA A 100 2.18 -3.66 -14.08
C ALA A 100 3.11 -4.77 -13.57
N VAL A 101 2.93 -6.01 -14.03
CA VAL A 101 3.80 -7.14 -13.67
C VAL A 101 5.24 -6.87 -14.07
N MET A 102 5.49 -6.42 -15.31
CA MET A 102 6.85 -6.08 -15.75
C MET A 102 7.45 -4.94 -14.91
N ALA A 103 6.64 -3.92 -14.60
CA ALA A 103 7.09 -2.79 -13.79
C ALA A 103 7.52 -3.18 -12.36
N VAL A 104 6.83 -4.14 -11.71
CA VAL A 104 7.14 -4.52 -10.32
C VAL A 104 8.20 -5.62 -10.21
N THR A 105 8.47 -6.36 -11.29
CA THR A 105 9.42 -7.49 -11.31
C THR A 105 10.77 -7.17 -11.96
N SER A 106 10.84 -6.15 -12.83
CA SER A 106 12.09 -5.74 -13.51
C SER A 106 13.23 -5.54 -12.51
N ARG A 107 14.45 -5.94 -12.86
CA ARG A 107 15.62 -5.76 -11.99
C ARG A 107 16.38 -4.47 -12.25
N ASP A 108 16.01 -3.77 -13.31
CA ASP A 108 16.51 -2.44 -13.65
C ASP A 108 15.53 -1.37 -13.14
N SER A 109 16.00 -0.56 -12.21
CA SER A 109 15.25 0.53 -11.58
C SER A 109 14.77 1.59 -12.57
N THR A 110 15.56 1.85 -13.62
CA THR A 110 15.19 2.79 -14.69
C THR A 110 14.00 2.24 -15.45
N GLN A 111 14.02 0.94 -15.76
CA GLN A 111 12.90 0.27 -16.43
C GLN A 111 11.66 0.20 -15.55
N GLN A 112 11.81 -0.08 -14.24
CA GLN A 112 10.70 -0.03 -13.30
C GLN A 112 10.00 1.35 -13.30
N LEU A 113 10.78 2.45 -13.29
CA LEU A 113 10.26 3.81 -13.35
C LEU A 113 9.54 4.09 -14.68
N LEU A 114 10.17 3.75 -15.82
CA LEU A 114 9.60 3.97 -17.16
C LEU A 114 8.30 3.19 -17.36
N LEU A 115 8.27 1.92 -16.96
CA LEU A 115 7.08 1.07 -17.02
C LEU A 115 5.98 1.54 -16.07
N GLY A 116 6.35 2.04 -14.88
CA GLY A 116 5.42 2.68 -13.94
C GLY A 116 4.76 3.92 -14.52
N GLN A 117 5.54 4.83 -15.11
CA GLN A 117 5.01 6.01 -15.82
C GLN A 117 4.13 5.60 -17.01
N ARG A 118 4.53 4.56 -17.75
CA ARG A 118 3.76 4.03 -18.86
C ARG A 118 2.40 3.50 -18.39
N LEU A 119 2.36 2.75 -17.30
CA LEU A 119 1.14 2.25 -16.70
C LEU A 119 0.22 3.40 -16.26
N MET A 120 0.75 4.44 -15.62
CA MET A 120 -0.06 5.60 -15.24
C MET A 120 -0.66 6.32 -16.47
N ARG A 121 0.10 6.44 -17.57
CA ARG A 121 -0.44 6.96 -18.84
C ARG A 121 -1.53 6.05 -19.41
N GLN A 122 -1.37 4.72 -19.33
CA GLN A 122 -2.40 3.77 -19.75
C GLN A 122 -3.67 3.94 -18.92
N ILE A 123 -3.56 4.05 -17.61
CA ILE A 123 -4.69 4.26 -16.70
C ILE A 123 -5.40 5.56 -17.05
N ALA A 124 -4.66 6.67 -17.21
CA ALA A 124 -5.25 7.95 -17.56
C ALA A 124 -5.98 7.91 -18.92
N ASP A 125 -5.33 7.40 -19.97
CA ASP A 125 -5.93 7.29 -21.31
C ASP A 125 -7.15 6.38 -21.31
N ARG A 126 -7.01 5.14 -20.80
CA ARG A 126 -8.07 4.14 -20.85
C ARG A 126 -9.22 4.47 -19.91
N MET A 127 -8.96 4.84 -18.66
CA MET A 127 -10.03 5.09 -17.68
C MET A 127 -10.62 6.49 -17.76
N VAL A 128 -9.79 7.52 -17.91
CA VAL A 128 -10.23 8.92 -17.82
C VAL A 128 -10.65 9.46 -19.17
N VAL A 129 -9.83 9.25 -20.21
CA VAL A 129 -10.13 9.74 -21.57
C VAL A 129 -11.17 8.86 -22.26
N ASN A 130 -10.96 7.54 -22.26
CA ASN A 130 -11.81 6.60 -23.01
C ASN A 130 -12.95 5.99 -22.16
N GLY A 131 -12.96 6.22 -20.84
CA GLY A 131 -14.03 5.73 -19.96
C GLY A 131 -14.07 4.21 -19.76
N GLU A 132 -12.99 3.48 -20.06
CA GLU A 132 -12.94 2.02 -19.93
C GLU A 132 -13.08 1.58 -18.46
N ARG A 133 -13.85 0.51 -18.24
CA ARG A 133 -14.04 -0.15 -16.94
C ARG A 133 -13.95 -1.66 -17.15
N ASN A 134 -12.83 -2.27 -16.75
CA ASN A 134 -12.61 -3.70 -16.90
C ASN A 134 -11.68 -4.24 -15.79
N LEU A 135 -11.59 -5.58 -15.70
CA LEU A 135 -10.81 -6.26 -14.68
C LEU A 135 -9.29 -6.13 -14.92
N ASP A 136 -8.84 -6.03 -16.18
CA ASP A 136 -7.43 -5.79 -16.52
C ASP A 136 -6.89 -4.53 -15.85
N LEU A 137 -7.61 -3.41 -15.95
CA LEU A 137 -7.24 -2.14 -15.31
C LEU A 137 -7.23 -2.25 -13.77
N LEU A 138 -8.22 -2.94 -13.19
CA LEU A 138 -8.29 -3.11 -11.74
C LEU A 138 -7.11 -3.94 -11.24
N LEU A 139 -6.85 -5.10 -11.85
CA LEU A 139 -5.75 -5.96 -11.47
C LEU A 139 -4.40 -5.27 -11.69
N ALA A 140 -4.25 -4.47 -12.75
CA ALA A 140 -3.04 -3.69 -13.00
C ALA A 140 -2.79 -2.67 -11.89
N ILE A 141 -3.84 -1.95 -11.46
CA ILE A 141 -3.77 -1.00 -10.35
C ILE A 141 -3.43 -1.70 -9.04
N LEU A 142 -4.09 -2.81 -8.71
CA LEU A 142 -3.83 -3.58 -7.49
C LEU A 142 -2.40 -4.15 -7.48
N THR A 143 -1.95 -4.66 -8.63
CA THR A 143 -0.57 -5.17 -8.80
C THR A 143 0.43 -4.06 -8.57
N TYR A 144 0.26 -2.92 -9.25
CA TYR A 144 1.21 -1.83 -9.10
C TYR A 144 1.19 -1.24 -7.70
N ALA A 145 0.01 -0.95 -7.12
CA ALA A 145 -0.11 -0.45 -5.74
C ALA A 145 0.42 -1.45 -4.70
N GLY A 146 0.33 -2.75 -4.95
CA GLY A 146 0.80 -3.81 -4.06
C GLY A 146 2.32 -3.91 -3.94
N TRP A 147 3.08 -3.43 -4.92
CA TRP A 147 4.55 -3.53 -4.96
C TRP A 147 5.25 -2.30 -5.58
N CYS A 148 4.62 -1.12 -5.61
CA CYS A 148 5.24 0.09 -6.19
C CYS A 148 6.33 0.65 -5.29
N TYR A 149 7.50 0.02 -5.26
CA TYR A 149 8.60 0.39 -4.39
C TYR A 149 9.21 1.76 -4.72
N HIS A 150 9.45 2.03 -6.01
CA HIS A 150 10.05 3.30 -6.47
C HIS A 150 9.13 4.50 -6.30
N HIS A 151 7.84 4.28 -6.12
CA HIS A 151 6.84 5.32 -5.90
C HIS A 151 6.21 5.25 -4.51
N PHE A 152 6.71 4.37 -3.62
CA PHE A 152 6.25 4.28 -2.24
C PHE A 152 6.41 5.62 -1.50
N PHE A 153 7.43 6.40 -1.88
CA PHE A 153 7.65 7.77 -1.40
C PHE A 153 6.90 8.85 -2.20
N ASN A 154 6.18 8.50 -3.26
CA ASN A 154 5.29 9.40 -4.01
C ASN A 154 3.83 9.16 -3.57
N ILE A 155 3.54 9.53 -2.31
CA ILE A 155 2.23 9.40 -1.63
C ILE A 155 1.04 9.84 -2.51
N PRO A 156 1.12 10.93 -3.31
CA PRO A 156 0.05 11.32 -4.23
C PRO A 156 -0.30 10.27 -5.28
N GLN A 157 0.69 9.54 -5.82
CA GLN A 157 0.45 8.55 -6.86
C GLN A 157 -0.26 7.31 -6.30
N LEU A 158 0.14 6.82 -5.13
CA LEU A 158 -0.55 5.72 -4.45
C LEU A 158 -2.01 6.08 -4.12
N THR A 159 -2.25 7.28 -3.59
CA THR A 159 -3.61 7.78 -3.32
C THR A 159 -4.46 7.84 -4.60
N SER A 160 -3.85 8.26 -5.71
CA SER A 160 -4.52 8.29 -7.02
C SER A 160 -4.89 6.89 -7.51
N LEU A 161 -3.98 5.91 -7.40
CA LEU A 161 -4.22 4.51 -7.74
C LEU A 161 -5.38 3.92 -6.95
N ILE A 162 -5.41 4.13 -5.62
CA ILE A 162 -6.50 3.66 -4.77
C ILE A 162 -7.85 4.31 -5.17
N SER A 163 -7.84 5.60 -5.52
CA SER A 163 -9.04 6.31 -5.99
C SER A 163 -9.55 5.78 -7.34
N PHE A 164 -8.64 5.45 -8.26
CA PHE A 164 -8.98 4.80 -9.52
C PHE A 164 -9.54 3.39 -9.31
N ALA A 165 -8.95 2.60 -8.41
CA ALA A 165 -9.49 1.30 -8.03
C ALA A 165 -10.90 1.42 -7.43
N ALA A 166 -11.14 2.42 -6.58
CA ALA A 166 -12.47 2.69 -6.02
C ALA A 166 -13.52 2.95 -7.11
N THR A 167 -13.13 3.75 -8.11
CA THR A 167 -13.99 4.04 -9.28
C THR A 167 -14.31 2.77 -10.05
N LEU A 168 -13.30 1.94 -10.37
CA LEU A 168 -13.51 0.67 -11.08
C LEU A 168 -14.39 -0.30 -10.31
N VAL A 169 -14.12 -0.48 -9.02
CA VAL A 169 -14.87 -1.39 -8.16
C VAL A 169 -16.33 -0.94 -7.99
N GLY A 170 -16.55 0.37 -7.87
CA GLY A 170 -17.89 0.97 -7.83
C GLY A 170 -18.67 0.73 -9.12
N ASP A 171 -18.05 1.02 -10.28
CA ASP A 171 -18.69 0.89 -11.60
C ASP A 171 -18.90 -0.57 -12.00
N LEU A 172 -17.94 -1.44 -11.69
CA LEU A 172 -18.01 -2.89 -11.96
C LEU A 172 -18.89 -3.62 -10.95
N ARG A 173 -19.21 -2.99 -9.81
CA ARG A 173 -20.03 -3.48 -8.70
C ARG A 173 -19.50 -4.72 -8.02
N PHE A 174 -18.17 -4.88 -7.98
CA PHE A 174 -17.52 -6.05 -7.40
C PHE A 174 -17.65 -6.17 -5.88
N MET A 175 -18.19 -5.14 -5.20
CA MET A 175 -18.42 -5.14 -3.74
C MET A 175 -19.89 -5.37 -3.37
N LYS A 176 -20.75 -5.75 -4.32
CA LYS A 176 -22.17 -6.02 -4.08
C LYS A 176 -22.53 -7.43 -4.54
N PRO A 177 -23.45 -8.13 -3.86
CA PRO A 177 -23.93 -9.41 -4.33
C PRO A 177 -24.63 -9.22 -5.68
N LEU A 178 -24.44 -10.19 -6.59
CA LEU A 178 -25.23 -10.27 -7.82
C LEU A 178 -26.70 -10.29 -7.42
N ALA A 179 -27.46 -9.27 -7.84
CA ALA A 179 -28.79 -8.98 -7.34
C ALA A 179 -29.76 -10.15 -7.64
N LYS A 180 -29.90 -11.08 -6.70
CA LYS A 180 -30.88 -12.17 -6.81
C LYS A 180 -32.30 -11.70 -6.45
N ASP A 181 -32.47 -10.66 -5.62
CA ASP A 181 -33.78 -10.33 -5.01
C ASP A 181 -34.15 -8.83 -4.88
N SER A 182 -33.65 -7.92 -5.72
CA SER A 182 -34.11 -6.51 -5.67
C SER A 182 -35.25 -6.20 -6.65
N ARG A 183 -36.35 -5.62 -6.14
CA ARG A 183 -37.62 -5.32 -6.84
C ARG A 183 -37.73 -3.88 -7.35
N GLY A 184 -36.62 -3.17 -7.55
CA GLY A 184 -36.60 -1.81 -8.10
C GLY A 184 -36.51 -1.75 -9.63
N PHE A 185 -37.10 -0.73 -10.27
CA PHE A 185 -37.02 -0.50 -11.72
C PHE A 185 -35.56 -0.35 -12.21
N PHE A 186 -34.73 0.39 -11.46
CA PHE A 186 -33.29 0.48 -11.73
C PHE A 186 -32.61 -0.88 -11.60
N ASP A 187 -32.94 -1.66 -10.57
CA ASP A 187 -32.38 -3.00 -10.37
C ASP A 187 -32.85 -4.01 -11.44
N ALA A 188 -34.00 -3.79 -12.07
CA ALA A 188 -34.47 -4.57 -13.22
C ALA A 188 -33.65 -4.26 -14.49
N ALA A 189 -33.33 -3.00 -14.77
CA ALA A 189 -32.43 -2.60 -15.86
C ALA A 189 -30.98 -3.08 -15.61
N ILE A 190 -30.56 -3.11 -14.34
CA ILE A 190 -29.29 -3.71 -13.90
C ILE A 190 -29.30 -5.23 -14.08
N ARG A 191 -30.41 -5.91 -13.77
CA ARG A 191 -30.56 -7.33 -14.05
C ARG A 191 -30.51 -7.60 -15.54
N GLU A 192 -31.02 -6.71 -16.38
CA GLU A 192 -30.98 -6.84 -17.83
C GLU A 192 -29.55 -6.65 -18.38
N SER A 193 -28.75 -5.73 -17.81
CA SER A 193 -27.32 -5.60 -18.15
C SER A 193 -26.44 -6.71 -17.56
N ALA A 194 -26.76 -7.19 -16.35
CA ALA A 194 -26.11 -8.36 -15.73
C ALA A 194 -26.47 -9.66 -16.48
N LYS A 195 -27.74 -9.82 -16.91
CA LYS A 195 -28.18 -10.90 -17.80
C LYS A 195 -27.56 -10.80 -19.18
N ALA A 196 -27.32 -9.60 -19.72
CA ALA A 196 -26.55 -9.44 -20.94
C ALA A 196 -25.07 -9.83 -20.74
N ARG A 197 -24.52 -9.62 -19.54
CA ARG A 197 -23.21 -10.16 -19.12
C ARG A 197 -23.23 -11.68 -19.01
N GLU A 198 -24.28 -12.26 -18.41
CA GLU A 198 -24.47 -13.71 -18.27
C GLU A 198 -24.79 -14.41 -19.60
N GLN A 199 -25.53 -13.79 -20.52
CA GLN A 199 -25.79 -14.33 -21.87
C GLN A 199 -24.52 -14.31 -22.73
N CYS A 200 -23.59 -13.37 -22.47
CA CYS A 200 -22.23 -13.42 -23.00
C CYS A 200 -21.38 -14.53 -22.34
N VAL A 201 -21.79 -15.01 -21.16
CA VAL A 201 -21.17 -16.12 -20.41
C VAL A 201 -21.83 -17.47 -20.70
N ASP A 202 -23.08 -17.52 -21.19
CA ASP A 202 -23.73 -18.75 -21.70
C ASP A 202 -23.01 -19.31 -22.95
N THR A 203 -22.15 -18.50 -23.58
CA THR A 203 -21.24 -18.93 -24.65
C THR A 203 -19.89 -19.46 -24.13
N LEU A 204 -19.60 -19.27 -22.84
CA LEU A 204 -18.41 -19.74 -22.12
C LEU A 204 -18.75 -21.01 -21.33
N LYS A 205 -17.81 -21.95 -21.22
CA LYS A 205 -18.02 -23.17 -20.45
C LYS A 205 -18.28 -22.80 -18.96
N PRO A 206 -19.17 -23.51 -18.23
CA PRO A 206 -19.50 -23.19 -16.84
C PRO A 206 -18.28 -23.08 -15.90
N VAL A 207 -17.22 -23.83 -16.18
CA VAL A 207 -15.92 -23.74 -15.47
C VAL A 207 -15.28 -22.35 -15.63
N THR A 208 -15.26 -21.79 -16.84
CA THR A 208 -14.68 -20.46 -17.12
C THR A 208 -15.46 -19.32 -16.48
N ALA A 209 -16.79 -19.46 -16.35
CA ALA A 209 -17.64 -18.52 -15.63
C ALA A 209 -17.32 -18.49 -14.12
N SER A 210 -17.19 -19.67 -13.52
CA SER A 210 -16.84 -19.83 -12.10
C SER A 210 -15.46 -19.26 -11.78
N VAL A 211 -14.45 -19.55 -12.62
CA VAL A 211 -13.09 -19.03 -12.44
C VAL A 211 -13.06 -17.51 -12.46
N ARG A 212 -13.75 -16.89 -13.43
CA ARG A 212 -13.83 -15.43 -13.54
C ARG A 212 -14.52 -14.80 -12.34
N LEU A 213 -15.62 -15.40 -11.85
CA LEU A 213 -16.29 -14.89 -10.65
C LEU A 213 -15.37 -14.90 -9.42
N MET A 214 -14.55 -15.95 -9.26
CA MET A 214 -13.59 -16.02 -8.16
C MET A 214 -12.47 -14.98 -8.30
N GLU A 215 -12.03 -14.67 -9.52
CA GLU A 215 -11.08 -13.59 -9.79
C GLU A 215 -11.64 -12.21 -9.41
N GLU A 216 -12.91 -11.94 -9.74
CA GLU A 216 -13.60 -10.70 -9.36
C GLU A 216 -13.70 -10.56 -7.83
N ARG A 217 -13.96 -11.65 -7.11
CA ARG A 217 -13.99 -11.68 -5.64
C ARG A 217 -12.62 -11.43 -5.01
N ARG A 218 -11.55 -12.05 -5.55
CA ARG A 218 -10.18 -11.78 -5.11
C ARG A 218 -9.81 -10.32 -5.30
N ALA A 219 -10.12 -9.76 -6.47
CA ALA A 219 -9.86 -8.35 -6.76
C ALA A 219 -10.62 -7.40 -5.81
N ALA A 220 -11.87 -7.72 -5.47
CA ALA A 220 -12.66 -6.96 -4.50
C ALA A 220 -12.02 -6.97 -3.10
N LEU A 221 -11.60 -8.14 -2.63
CA LEU A 221 -10.90 -8.26 -1.34
C LEU A 221 -9.53 -7.59 -1.35
N GLY A 222 -8.77 -7.71 -2.44
CA GLY A 222 -7.48 -7.03 -2.58
C GLY A 222 -7.59 -5.51 -2.60
N TYR A 223 -8.64 -4.99 -3.25
CA TYR A 223 -8.98 -3.57 -3.17
C TYR A 223 -9.30 -3.15 -1.74
N TRP A 224 -10.19 -3.87 -1.05
CA TRP A 224 -10.54 -3.55 0.34
C TRP A 224 -9.29 -3.59 1.24
N PHE A 225 -8.48 -4.63 1.13
CA PHE A 225 -7.25 -4.80 1.90
C PHE A 225 -6.30 -3.62 1.69
N LEU A 226 -6.01 -3.26 0.43
CA LEU A 226 -5.13 -2.12 0.14
C LEU A 226 -5.70 -0.80 0.68
N THR A 227 -7.02 -0.56 0.56
CA THR A 227 -7.62 0.66 1.13
C THR A 227 -7.45 0.72 2.64
N SER A 228 -7.62 -0.41 3.33
CA SER A 228 -7.44 -0.49 4.78
C SER A 228 -5.99 -0.27 5.19
N VAL A 229 -5.03 -0.88 4.48
CA VAL A 229 -3.60 -0.70 4.73
C VAL A 229 -3.18 0.76 4.54
N VAL A 230 -3.56 1.36 3.40
CA VAL A 230 -3.22 2.76 3.07
C VAL A 230 -3.92 3.74 4.02
N GLY A 231 -5.19 3.48 4.35
CA GLY A 231 -5.96 4.29 5.30
C GLY A 231 -5.36 4.27 6.70
N SER A 232 -4.99 3.08 7.19
CA SER A 232 -4.35 2.90 8.50
C SER A 232 -2.98 3.59 8.59
N PHE A 233 -2.19 3.56 7.51
CA PHE A 233 -0.84 4.12 7.51
C PHE A 233 -0.80 5.64 7.30
N PHE A 234 -1.53 6.18 6.31
CA PHE A 234 -1.48 7.61 5.99
C PHE A 234 -2.53 8.47 6.68
N GLN A 235 -3.59 7.86 7.25
CA GLN A 235 -4.71 8.57 7.91
C GLN A 235 -5.41 9.62 7.03
N ARG A 236 -5.34 9.48 5.70
CA ARG A 236 -5.89 10.45 4.73
C ARG A 236 -6.92 9.85 3.76
N VAL A 237 -7.08 8.53 3.76
CA VAL A 237 -7.99 7.82 2.86
C VAL A 237 -8.95 7.01 3.70
N ASP A 238 -10.25 7.23 3.51
CA ASP A 238 -11.28 6.45 4.18
C ASP A 238 -11.21 4.99 3.74
N THR A 239 -11.15 4.08 4.70
CA THR A 239 -11.21 2.64 4.42
C THR A 239 -12.57 2.30 3.80
N ALA A 240 -12.57 1.49 2.74
CA ALA A 240 -13.80 0.98 2.16
C ALA A 240 -14.61 0.20 3.22
N LYS A 241 -15.93 0.44 3.30
CA LYS A 241 -16.77 -0.23 4.30
C LYS A 241 -16.74 -1.75 4.10
N TRP A 242 -16.46 -2.48 5.18
CA TRP A 242 -16.65 -3.93 5.19
C TRP A 242 -18.14 -4.27 5.09
N THR A 243 -18.49 -5.27 4.30
CA THR A 243 -19.89 -5.65 4.05
C THR A 243 -20.09 -7.16 4.19
N PRO A 244 -21.33 -7.63 4.47
CA PRO A 244 -21.63 -9.06 4.53
C PRO A 244 -21.27 -9.82 3.24
N TYR A 245 -21.29 -9.14 2.10
CA TYR A 245 -20.89 -9.75 0.83
C TYR A 245 -19.39 -10.05 0.77
N LEU A 246 -18.53 -9.24 1.41
CA LEU A 246 -17.10 -9.54 1.47
C LEU A 246 -16.81 -10.72 2.40
N ASP A 247 -17.61 -10.89 3.45
CA ASP A 247 -17.56 -12.08 4.30
C ASP A 247 -17.96 -13.36 3.54
N GLU A 248 -19.00 -13.26 2.70
CA GLU A 248 -19.37 -14.33 1.75
C GLU A 248 -18.22 -14.61 0.77
N CYS A 249 -17.57 -13.59 0.22
CA CYS A 249 -16.40 -13.75 -0.65
C CYS A 249 -15.26 -14.50 0.04
N CYS A 250 -14.95 -14.16 1.29
CA CYS A 250 -13.95 -14.86 2.09
C CYS A 250 -14.31 -16.33 2.30
N THR A 251 -15.57 -16.61 2.66
CA THR A 251 -16.07 -17.98 2.85
C THR A 251 -15.92 -18.80 1.58
N LEU A 252 -16.35 -18.25 0.44
CA LEU A 252 -16.29 -18.93 -0.84
C LEU A 252 -14.85 -19.14 -1.34
N LEU A 253 -13.93 -18.21 -1.07
CA LEU A 253 -12.51 -18.42 -1.36
C LEU A 253 -11.91 -19.52 -0.50
N TYR A 254 -12.20 -19.50 0.81
CA TYR A 254 -11.68 -20.49 1.75
C TYR A 254 -12.16 -21.91 1.43
N GLU A 255 -13.45 -22.07 1.12
CA GLU A 255 -14.07 -23.37 0.86
C GLU A 255 -13.78 -23.92 -0.53
N SER A 256 -13.80 -23.05 -1.56
CA SER A 256 -13.70 -23.53 -2.94
C SER A 256 -12.29 -23.96 -3.34
N GLY A 257 -11.26 -23.38 -2.72
CA GLY A 257 -9.86 -23.81 -2.88
C GLY A 257 -9.34 -23.79 -4.32
N HIS A 258 -9.94 -22.99 -5.22
CA HIS A 258 -9.60 -22.98 -6.64
C HIS A 258 -8.17 -22.47 -6.92
N HIS A 259 -7.61 -21.64 -6.04
CA HIS A 259 -6.24 -21.16 -6.13
C HIS A 259 -5.47 -21.53 -4.86
N ARG A 260 -4.19 -21.90 -5.02
CA ARG A 260 -3.33 -22.37 -3.92
C ARG A 260 -3.21 -21.36 -2.77
N ASP A 261 -3.31 -20.07 -3.09
CA ASP A 261 -3.09 -18.96 -2.16
C ASP A 261 -4.39 -18.38 -1.58
N ASP A 262 -5.57 -18.95 -1.88
CA ASP A 262 -6.87 -18.41 -1.42
C ASP A 262 -6.97 -18.37 0.11
N ARG A 263 -6.42 -19.38 0.80
CA ARG A 263 -6.41 -19.41 2.27
C ARG A 263 -5.54 -18.30 2.86
N PHE A 264 -4.42 -17.97 2.20
CA PHE A 264 -3.56 -16.86 2.61
C PHE A 264 -4.24 -15.51 2.38
N ALA A 265 -4.99 -15.35 1.29
CA ALA A 265 -5.80 -14.16 1.07
C ALA A 265 -6.81 -13.95 2.21
N VAL A 266 -7.50 -15.01 2.63
CA VAL A 266 -8.46 -14.97 3.73
C VAL A 266 -7.77 -14.68 5.07
N ALA A 267 -6.61 -15.28 5.33
CA ALA A 267 -5.81 -15.02 6.53
C ALA A 267 -5.43 -13.53 6.65
N LEU A 268 -4.91 -12.94 5.56
CA LEU A 268 -4.56 -11.51 5.50
C LEU A 268 -5.76 -10.61 5.78
N ILE A 269 -6.92 -10.91 5.17
CA ILE A 269 -8.16 -10.15 5.40
C ILE A 269 -8.59 -10.23 6.88
N ARG A 270 -8.57 -11.43 7.47
CA ARG A 270 -8.95 -11.62 8.88
C ARG A 270 -8.05 -10.83 9.84
N MET A 271 -6.73 -10.86 9.62
CA MET A 271 -5.78 -10.06 10.40
C MET A 271 -6.02 -8.55 10.21
N GLN A 272 -6.25 -8.10 8.96
CA GLN A 272 -6.48 -6.69 8.66
C GLN A 272 -7.80 -6.17 9.25
N LEU A 273 -8.85 -6.99 9.34
CA LEU A 273 -10.10 -6.62 10.02
C LEU A 273 -9.90 -6.35 11.52
N VAL A 274 -9.08 -7.15 12.20
CA VAL A 274 -8.73 -6.89 13.60
C VAL A 274 -7.84 -5.64 13.70
N SER A 275 -6.93 -5.45 12.76
CA SER A 275 -6.13 -4.22 12.66
C SER A 275 -7.01 -2.96 12.56
N GLU A 276 -8.03 -2.96 11.70
CA GLU A 276 -9.00 -1.85 11.59
C GLU A 276 -9.71 -1.57 12.91
N LYS A 277 -10.14 -2.62 13.63
CA LYS A 277 -10.75 -2.45 14.96
C LYS A 277 -9.79 -1.81 15.95
N ILE A 278 -8.50 -2.16 15.89
CA ILE A 278 -7.46 -1.54 16.73
C ILE A 278 -7.33 -0.06 16.37
N PHE A 279 -7.23 0.29 15.08
CA PHE A 279 -7.07 1.66 14.60
C PHE A 279 -8.28 2.57 14.86
N GLN A 280 -9.50 2.05 14.79
CA GLN A 280 -10.74 2.81 15.02
C GLN A 280 -11.02 3.11 16.51
N ASN A 281 -10.13 2.73 17.42
CA ASN A 281 -10.33 2.91 18.85
C ASN A 281 -10.13 4.36 19.33
N PRO A 282 -10.78 4.74 20.44
CA PRO A 282 -10.76 6.10 21.01
C PRO A 282 -9.38 6.71 21.20
N TRP A 283 -8.40 5.90 21.59
CA TRP A 283 -7.05 6.35 21.95
C TRP A 283 -6.12 6.54 20.75
N HIS A 284 -6.58 6.22 19.54
CA HIS A 284 -5.87 6.52 18.29
C HIS A 284 -6.38 7.80 17.61
N GLY A 285 -7.24 8.59 18.27
CA GLY A 285 -7.56 9.97 17.87
C GLY A 285 -8.60 10.14 16.75
N SER A 286 -9.16 9.07 16.20
CA SER A 286 -10.08 9.10 15.03
C SER A 286 -11.55 8.78 15.36
N SER A 287 -12.01 9.06 16.58
CA SER A 287 -13.44 8.88 16.89
C SER A 287 -14.26 10.02 16.29
N GLU A 288 -15.07 9.71 15.28
CA GLU A 288 -16.12 10.58 14.73
C GLU A 288 -17.21 10.87 15.78
N GLY A 289 -16.87 11.62 16.83
CA GLY A 289 -17.80 12.28 17.73
C GLY A 289 -18.75 11.36 18.52
N ARG A 290 -18.50 10.05 18.60
CA ARG A 290 -19.29 9.15 19.45
C ARG A 290 -18.63 9.00 20.81
N PRO A 291 -19.25 9.47 21.91
CA PRO A 291 -18.73 9.22 23.25
C PRO A 291 -18.71 7.71 23.50
N HIS A 292 -17.51 7.17 23.71
CA HIS A 292 -17.34 5.76 24.02
C HIS A 292 -17.97 5.47 25.38
N THR A 293 -18.91 4.53 25.40
CA THR A 293 -19.73 4.23 26.59
C THR A 293 -19.03 3.27 27.56
N ALA A 294 -17.99 2.56 27.12
CA ALA A 294 -17.25 1.57 27.90
C ALA A 294 -15.76 1.92 28.06
N PRO A 295 -15.11 1.48 29.15
CA PRO A 295 -13.67 1.65 29.35
C PRO A 295 -12.82 1.01 28.23
N PRO A 296 -11.79 1.70 27.68
CA PRO A 296 -10.77 1.18 26.78
C PRO A 296 -10.22 -0.20 27.13
N VAL A 297 -10.02 -0.50 28.42
CA VAL A 297 -9.49 -1.79 28.88
C VAL A 297 -10.39 -2.98 28.52
N LEU A 298 -11.72 -2.79 28.46
CA LEU A 298 -12.65 -3.85 28.05
C LEU A 298 -12.55 -4.13 26.54
N TYR A 299 -12.36 -3.08 25.74
CA TYR A 299 -12.11 -3.22 24.31
C TYR A 299 -10.76 -3.90 24.05
N LEU A 300 -9.71 -3.52 24.79
CA LEU A 300 -8.39 -4.15 24.69
C LEU A 300 -8.43 -5.64 25.00
N LYS A 301 -9.10 -6.06 26.10
CA LYS A 301 -9.20 -7.47 26.44
C LYS A 301 -9.95 -8.28 25.38
N ALA A 302 -11.01 -7.69 24.80
CA ALA A 302 -11.72 -8.32 23.68
C ALA A 302 -10.81 -8.47 22.45
N LEU A 303 -10.07 -7.41 22.09
CA LEU A 303 -9.13 -7.43 20.97
C LEU A 303 -7.98 -8.42 21.19
N GLN A 304 -7.44 -8.50 22.41
CA GLN A 304 -6.41 -9.48 22.76
C GLN A 304 -6.92 -10.92 22.60
N ASN A 305 -8.17 -11.19 23.00
CA ASN A 305 -8.79 -12.49 22.74
C ASN A 305 -8.94 -12.75 21.23
N GLU A 306 -9.38 -11.76 20.44
CA GLU A 306 -9.48 -11.90 18.98
C GLU A 306 -8.11 -12.20 18.34
N VAL A 307 -7.04 -11.50 18.73
CA VAL A 307 -5.67 -11.76 18.25
C VAL A 307 -5.21 -13.17 18.62
N ASN A 308 -5.46 -13.61 19.85
CA ASN A 308 -5.12 -14.97 20.29
C ASN A 308 -5.90 -16.04 19.53
N HIS A 309 -7.18 -15.81 19.25
CA HIS A 309 -7.99 -16.70 18.42
C HIS A 309 -7.47 -16.77 16.98
N LEU A 310 -7.09 -15.64 16.38
CA LEU A 310 -6.47 -15.65 15.04
C LEU A 310 -5.20 -16.49 15.00
N ARG A 311 -4.36 -16.42 16.04
CA ARG A 311 -3.15 -17.25 16.13
C ARG A 311 -3.46 -18.74 16.13
N ALA A 312 -4.50 -19.14 16.88
CA ALA A 312 -4.92 -20.55 16.96
C ALA A 312 -5.56 -21.02 15.64
N ASP A 313 -6.39 -20.18 15.02
CA ASP A 313 -7.14 -20.51 13.81
C ASP A 313 -6.28 -20.52 12.54
N LEU A 314 -5.21 -19.73 12.50
CA LEU A 314 -4.35 -19.53 11.32
C LEU A 314 -2.96 -20.17 11.49
N SER A 315 -2.78 -21.07 12.45
CA SER A 315 -1.46 -21.61 12.80
C SER A 315 -0.79 -22.32 11.62
N VAL A 316 -1.55 -23.10 10.84
CA VAL A 316 -1.06 -23.84 9.68
C VAL A 316 -0.59 -22.88 8.58
N GLU A 317 -1.39 -21.86 8.29
CA GLU A 317 -1.05 -20.85 7.29
C GLU A 317 0.21 -20.06 7.70
N MET A 318 0.32 -19.67 8.97
CA MET A 318 1.46 -18.92 9.50
C MET A 318 2.76 -19.75 9.56
N GLU A 319 2.66 -21.06 9.82
CA GLU A 319 3.82 -21.96 9.74
C GLU A 319 4.32 -22.13 8.31
N SER A 320 3.40 -22.12 7.33
CA SER A 320 3.73 -22.32 5.92
C SER A 320 4.29 -21.07 5.22
N ASN A 321 3.92 -19.86 5.67
CA ASN A 321 4.36 -18.60 5.07
C ASN A 321 5.02 -17.67 6.10
N PRO A 322 6.34 -17.39 5.99
CA PRO A 322 7.05 -16.52 6.92
C PRO A 322 6.53 -15.08 6.96
N PHE A 323 5.93 -14.60 5.87
CA PHE A 323 5.39 -13.24 5.77
C PHE A 323 4.09 -13.07 6.56
N LEU A 324 3.23 -14.10 6.62
CA LEU A 324 2.01 -14.06 7.47
C LEU A 324 2.34 -13.95 8.96
N LEU A 325 3.43 -14.56 9.40
CA LEU A 325 3.89 -14.41 10.78
C LEU A 325 4.35 -12.99 11.09
N LEU A 326 4.93 -12.28 10.11
CA LEU A 326 5.26 -10.85 10.25
C LEU A 326 3.99 -10.00 10.38
N ASP A 327 2.97 -10.26 9.56
CA ASP A 327 1.66 -9.57 9.68
C ASP A 327 1.03 -9.79 11.07
N TYR A 328 1.14 -11.00 11.62
CA TYR A 328 0.66 -11.30 12.97
C TYR A 328 1.44 -10.54 14.05
N HIS A 329 2.78 -10.51 14.01
CA HIS A 329 3.55 -9.73 14.98
C HIS A 329 3.26 -8.24 14.85
N ASN A 330 3.02 -7.73 13.65
CA ASN A 330 2.58 -6.35 13.45
C ASN A 330 1.22 -6.05 14.11
N LEU A 331 0.31 -7.03 14.12
CA LEU A 331 -0.97 -6.94 14.82
C LEU A 331 -0.75 -6.86 16.35
N GLU A 332 0.17 -7.66 16.90
CA GLU A 332 0.56 -7.60 18.32
C GLU A 332 1.16 -6.23 18.67
N ILE A 333 2.05 -5.70 17.83
CA ILE A 333 2.65 -4.36 18.01
C ILE A 333 1.56 -3.30 18.03
N SER A 334 0.65 -3.32 17.05
CA SER A 334 -0.47 -2.37 16.96
C SER A 334 -1.39 -2.43 18.18
N LEU A 335 -1.66 -3.63 18.71
CA LEU A 335 -2.47 -3.82 19.91
C LEU A 335 -1.80 -3.21 21.15
N TYR A 336 -0.52 -3.53 21.38
CA TYR A 336 0.19 -3.12 22.60
C TYR A 336 0.78 -1.72 22.54
N LYS A 337 0.79 -1.07 21.36
CA LYS A 337 1.20 0.33 21.18
C LYS A 337 0.44 1.29 22.12
N ILE A 338 -0.76 0.93 22.60
CA ILE A 338 -1.50 1.74 23.58
C ILE A 338 -0.67 2.06 24.84
N GLY A 339 0.30 1.21 25.22
CA GLY A 339 1.22 1.50 26.32
C GLY A 339 2.00 2.82 26.15
N LEU A 340 2.17 3.28 24.90
CA LEU A 340 2.84 4.54 24.56
C LEU A 340 1.89 5.76 24.55
N ALA A 341 0.57 5.56 24.63
CA ALA A 341 -0.40 6.65 24.52
C ALA A 341 -0.50 7.50 25.80
N ARG A 342 -0.40 8.83 25.67
CA ARG A 342 -0.47 9.75 26.83
C ARG A 342 -1.87 10.36 27.07
N SER A 343 -2.88 9.97 26.28
CA SER A 343 -4.25 10.50 26.34
C SER A 343 -4.82 10.64 27.76
N GLU A 344 -5.40 11.81 28.06
CA GLU A 344 -6.16 12.09 29.29
C GLU A 344 -7.35 11.13 29.49
N SER A 345 -7.92 10.60 28.40
CA SER A 345 -8.98 9.59 28.50
C SER A 345 -8.49 8.27 29.11
N LEU A 346 -7.18 7.98 29.01
CA LEU A 346 -6.52 6.80 29.57
C LEU A 346 -5.97 7.04 30.99
N SER A 347 -5.84 8.28 31.45
CA SER A 347 -5.34 8.61 32.79
C SER A 347 -6.38 8.42 33.90
N ALA A 348 -7.67 8.34 33.55
CA ALA A 348 -8.77 8.15 34.51
C ALA A 348 -8.91 6.71 35.06
N PHE A 349 -8.06 5.76 34.63
CA PHE A 349 -8.18 4.35 35.01
C PHE A 349 -7.34 3.98 36.24
N THR A 350 -7.96 3.30 37.21
CA THR A 350 -7.29 2.72 38.37
C THR A 350 -6.30 1.61 37.91
N ASN A 351 -5.06 1.63 38.41
CA ASN A 351 -3.94 0.74 38.03
C ASN A 351 -3.39 0.93 36.60
N ARG A 352 -3.41 2.15 36.06
CA ARG A 352 -2.80 2.45 34.76
C ARG A 352 -1.33 2.04 34.69
N ASP A 353 -0.54 2.38 35.70
CA ASP A 353 0.93 2.29 35.62
C ASP A 353 1.43 0.85 35.44
N PHE A 354 0.89 -0.11 36.22
CA PHE A 354 1.26 -1.53 36.07
C PHE A 354 0.82 -2.11 34.73
N ASN A 355 -0.42 -1.83 34.30
CA ASN A 355 -0.92 -2.31 33.01
C ASN A 355 -0.14 -1.67 31.84
N GLN A 356 0.27 -0.41 31.97
CA GLN A 356 1.05 0.31 30.98
C GLN A 356 2.42 -0.33 30.79
N LEU A 357 3.12 -0.67 31.87
CA LEU A 357 4.40 -1.38 31.79
C LEU A 357 4.26 -2.77 31.15
N GLU A 358 3.21 -3.52 31.48
CA GLU A 358 2.91 -4.81 30.82
C GLU A 358 2.70 -4.65 29.31
N TYR A 359 1.99 -3.61 28.87
CA TYR A 359 1.82 -3.32 27.45
C TYR A 359 3.12 -2.87 26.78
N LEU A 360 3.94 -2.05 27.43
CA LEU A 360 5.25 -1.66 26.90
C LEU A 360 6.17 -2.87 26.73
N LEU A 361 6.16 -3.79 27.70
CA LEU A 361 6.90 -5.05 27.65
C LEU A 361 6.42 -5.92 26.47
N ALA A 362 5.11 -6.16 26.37
CA ALA A 362 4.51 -6.95 25.30
C ALA A 362 4.74 -6.32 23.91
N CYS A 363 4.65 -4.99 23.81
CA CYS A 363 4.97 -4.25 22.58
C CYS A 363 6.44 -4.45 22.20
N THR A 364 7.36 -4.34 23.16
CA THR A 364 8.79 -4.56 22.94
C THR A 364 9.09 -5.98 22.45
N GLU A 365 8.46 -6.99 23.06
CA GLU A 365 8.59 -8.39 22.64
C GLU A 365 8.07 -8.61 21.23
N ALA A 366 6.93 -8.01 20.88
CA ALA A 366 6.35 -8.11 19.54
C ALA A 366 7.23 -7.42 18.48
N VAL A 367 7.77 -6.22 18.77
CA VAL A 367 8.73 -5.51 17.90
C VAL A 367 9.99 -6.35 17.69
N ARG A 368 10.51 -6.98 18.75
CA ARG A 368 11.66 -7.89 18.64
C ARG A 368 11.36 -9.10 17.79
N ALA A 369 10.25 -9.78 18.04
CA ALA A 369 9.84 -10.96 17.28
C ALA A 369 9.66 -10.64 15.79
N PHE A 370 9.02 -9.51 15.47
CA PHE A 370 8.92 -8.99 14.10
C PHE A 370 10.30 -8.75 13.48
N SER A 371 11.18 -8.03 14.19
CA SER A 371 12.51 -7.65 13.70
C SER A 371 13.42 -8.86 13.47
N ASP A 372 13.46 -9.80 14.41
CA ASP A 372 14.20 -11.04 14.28
C ASP A 372 13.70 -11.89 13.12
N ARG A 373 12.37 -11.94 12.92
CA ARG A 373 11.79 -12.67 11.79
C ARG A 373 12.09 -12.01 10.46
N LEU A 374 12.01 -10.68 10.39
CA LEU A 374 12.32 -9.90 9.19
C LEU A 374 13.78 -10.11 8.77
N LEU A 375 14.72 -10.00 9.71
CA LEU A 375 16.16 -10.18 9.45
C LEU A 375 16.55 -11.62 9.10
N ARG A 376 15.70 -12.61 9.40
CA ARG A 376 15.91 -14.01 8.98
C ARG A 376 15.47 -14.28 7.54
N ILE A 377 14.74 -13.36 6.91
CA ILE A 377 14.37 -13.49 5.50
C ILE A 377 15.65 -13.39 4.66
N PRO A 378 15.90 -14.33 3.74
CA PRO A 378 17.06 -14.24 2.84
C PRO A 378 17.01 -12.99 1.97
N ALA A 379 18.15 -12.34 1.75
CA ALA A 379 18.25 -11.10 0.95
C ALA A 379 17.58 -11.22 -0.45
N ASN A 380 17.67 -12.39 -1.09
CA ASN A 380 17.04 -12.65 -2.39
C ASN A 380 15.50 -12.75 -2.34
N LYS A 381 14.86 -12.72 -1.17
CA LYS A 381 13.40 -12.73 -1.00
C LYS A 381 12.81 -11.37 -0.63
N TYR A 382 13.62 -10.34 -0.46
CA TYR A 382 13.13 -8.99 -0.13
C TYR A 382 12.27 -8.35 -1.23
N HIS A 383 12.49 -8.72 -2.50
CA HIS A 383 11.63 -8.27 -3.61
C HIS A 383 10.19 -8.78 -3.53
N CYS A 384 9.91 -9.78 -2.68
CA CYS A 384 8.58 -10.34 -2.49
C CYS A 384 7.71 -9.52 -1.51
N MET A 385 8.30 -8.57 -0.77
CA MET A 385 7.62 -7.82 0.29
C MET A 385 6.56 -6.87 -0.27
N SER A 386 5.29 -7.11 0.01
CA SER A 386 4.22 -6.20 -0.42
C SER A 386 4.35 -4.80 0.21
N VAL A 387 3.62 -3.84 -0.35
CA VAL A 387 3.47 -2.47 0.17
C VAL A 387 3.10 -2.47 1.66
N LYS A 388 2.26 -3.43 2.09
CA LYS A 388 1.85 -3.62 3.48
C LYS A 388 3.05 -3.91 4.38
N LEU A 389 3.88 -4.89 4.03
CA LEU A 389 5.02 -5.23 4.86
C LEU A 389 6.06 -4.09 4.93
N ASN A 390 6.24 -3.34 3.84
CA ASN A 390 7.11 -2.16 3.86
C ASN A 390 6.56 -1.07 4.80
N MET A 391 5.25 -0.82 4.76
CA MET A 391 4.58 0.11 5.69
C MET A 391 4.73 -0.35 7.14
N ASP A 392 4.47 -1.62 7.44
CA ASP A 392 4.62 -2.20 8.77
C ASP A 392 6.06 -2.07 9.27
N MET A 393 7.04 -2.38 8.42
CA MET A 393 8.45 -2.25 8.76
C MET A 393 8.79 -0.79 9.13
N THR A 394 8.37 0.19 8.33
CA THR A 394 8.56 1.62 8.64
C THR A 394 7.86 2.03 9.94
N TRP A 395 6.62 1.59 10.13
CA TRP A 395 5.84 1.87 11.32
C TRP A 395 6.47 1.30 12.58
N ASN A 396 6.89 0.03 12.54
CA ASN A 396 7.48 -0.68 13.67
C ASN A 396 8.84 -0.10 14.06
N MET A 397 9.60 0.47 13.12
CA MET A 397 10.77 1.28 13.44
C MET A 397 10.39 2.54 14.23
N GLY A 398 9.31 3.22 13.85
CA GLY A 398 8.76 4.35 14.61
C GLY A 398 8.34 3.96 16.02
N VAL A 399 7.65 2.83 16.18
CA VAL A 399 7.25 2.30 17.50
C VAL A 399 8.48 1.98 18.36
N LEU A 400 9.52 1.37 17.79
CA LEU A 400 10.76 1.10 18.53
C LEU A 400 11.48 2.38 18.94
N GLN A 401 11.49 3.41 18.08
CA GLN A 401 12.01 4.72 18.44
C GLN A 401 11.21 5.33 19.60
N MET A 402 9.87 5.27 19.55
CA MET A 402 9.02 5.74 20.65
C MET A 402 9.33 5.01 21.95
N LEU A 403 9.45 3.68 21.94
CA LEU A 403 9.84 2.87 23.10
C LEU A 403 11.21 3.30 23.65
N SER A 404 12.15 3.63 22.76
CA SER A 404 13.54 4.02 23.08
C SER A 404 13.65 5.43 23.68
N THR A 405 12.64 6.28 23.49
CA THR A 405 12.59 7.65 24.00
C THR A 405 11.45 7.86 24.99
N PHE A 406 10.73 6.81 25.37
CA PHE A 406 9.57 6.92 26.26
C PHE A 406 10.03 7.26 27.68
N ASP A 407 9.59 8.40 28.18
CA ASP A 407 9.90 8.88 29.53
C ASP A 407 8.88 8.36 30.54
N HIS A 408 9.29 7.42 31.39
CA HIS A 408 8.51 6.86 32.49
C HIS A 408 9.46 6.37 33.60
N PRO A 409 9.19 6.65 34.88
CA PRO A 409 10.12 6.35 35.99
C PRO A 409 10.48 4.87 36.11
N ASP A 410 9.53 3.98 35.83
CA ASP A 410 9.73 2.53 35.91
C ASP A 410 10.08 1.87 34.57
N TRP A 411 10.31 2.64 33.51
CA TRP A 411 10.68 2.11 32.19
C TRP A 411 12.20 2.12 32.00
N ASP A 412 12.82 0.94 32.09
CA ASP A 412 14.27 0.82 31.97
C ASP A 412 14.73 0.80 30.50
N LEU A 413 15.20 1.96 30.03
CA LEU A 413 15.78 2.11 28.69
C LEU A 413 17.08 1.31 28.50
N THR A 414 17.76 0.90 29.57
CA THR A 414 18.96 0.05 29.50
C THR A 414 18.56 -1.38 29.19
N TRP A 415 17.59 -1.93 29.94
CA TRP A 415 16.99 -3.23 29.63
C TRP A 415 16.41 -3.26 28.21
N LEU A 416 15.72 -2.19 27.77
CA LEU A 416 15.19 -2.11 26.40
C LEU A 416 16.31 -2.25 25.36
N ARG A 417 17.42 -1.49 25.52
CA ARG A 417 18.61 -1.60 24.65
C ARG A 417 19.25 -2.99 24.72
N GLU A 418 19.28 -3.57 25.92
CA GLU A 418 19.53 -4.98 26.27
C GLU A 418 18.87 -5.95 25.29
N THR A 419 17.59 -5.70 25.09
CA THR A 419 16.70 -6.67 24.47
C THR A 419 16.41 -6.38 23.01
N ILE A 420 16.39 -5.11 22.58
CA ILE A 420 16.33 -4.67 21.19
C ILE A 420 16.81 -3.21 21.07
N SER A 421 17.99 -3.03 20.47
CA SER A 421 18.59 -1.71 20.23
C SER A 421 18.16 -1.12 18.88
N PHE A 422 17.55 0.07 18.89
CA PHE A 422 17.11 0.75 17.66
C PHE A 422 18.27 1.05 16.68
N PRO A 423 19.42 1.64 17.10
CA PRO A 423 20.56 1.84 16.21
C PRO A 423 21.13 0.55 15.63
N GLU A 424 21.17 -0.53 16.41
CA GLU A 424 21.64 -1.83 15.93
C GLU A 424 20.70 -2.43 14.89
N LEU A 425 19.39 -2.34 15.11
CA LEU A 425 18.39 -2.78 14.15
C LEU A 425 18.51 -2.03 12.83
N LEU A 426 18.62 -0.69 12.88
CA LEU A 426 18.85 0.14 11.69
C LEU A 426 20.12 -0.29 10.93
N GLY A 427 21.20 -0.57 11.66
CA GLY A 427 22.45 -1.06 11.08
C GLY A 427 22.32 -2.43 10.41
N LYS A 428 21.65 -3.38 11.06
CA LYS A 428 21.40 -4.73 10.51
C LYS A 428 20.55 -4.64 9.24
N LEU A 429 19.44 -3.90 9.27
CA LEU A 429 18.58 -3.71 8.11
C LEU A 429 19.29 -2.99 6.96
N SER A 430 20.10 -1.96 7.26
CA SER A 430 20.93 -1.28 6.26
C SER A 430 21.88 -2.25 5.56
N SER A 431 22.57 -3.11 6.32
CA SER A 431 23.45 -4.14 5.75
C SER A 431 22.66 -5.11 4.87
N THR A 432 21.55 -5.65 5.37
CA THR A 432 20.72 -6.59 4.62
C THR A 432 20.23 -5.97 3.32
N PHE A 433 19.78 -4.71 3.31
CA PHE A 433 19.34 -4.03 2.09
C PHE A 433 20.47 -3.83 1.07
N PHE A 434 21.70 -3.57 1.49
CA PHE A 434 22.84 -3.58 0.56
C PHE A 434 23.11 -4.96 -0.03
N GLU A 435 22.92 -6.04 0.74
CA GLU A 435 23.06 -7.41 0.25
C GLU A 435 21.98 -7.77 -0.77
N VAL A 436 20.76 -7.21 -0.67
CA VAL A 436 19.66 -7.44 -1.61
C VAL A 436 20.08 -7.09 -3.05
N LYS A 437 20.78 -5.96 -3.26
CA LYS A 437 21.27 -5.56 -4.60
C LYS A 437 22.09 -6.68 -5.25
N ALA A 438 23.06 -7.22 -4.50
CA ALA A 438 23.93 -8.29 -4.99
C ALA A 438 23.15 -9.60 -5.17
N ALA A 439 22.31 -9.97 -4.21
CA ALA A 439 21.57 -11.23 -4.21
C ALA A 439 20.55 -11.34 -5.36
N LEU A 440 19.97 -10.20 -5.78
CA LEU A 440 19.00 -10.12 -6.87
C LEU A 440 19.60 -9.66 -8.20
N ASN A 441 20.86 -9.22 -8.20
CA ASN A 441 21.52 -8.59 -9.34
C ASN A 441 20.70 -7.39 -9.86
N LEU A 442 20.33 -6.49 -8.94
CA LEU A 442 19.61 -5.26 -9.27
C LEU A 442 20.55 -4.26 -9.92
N ASP A 443 20.02 -3.54 -10.91
CA ASP A 443 20.75 -2.54 -11.69
C ASP A 443 22.07 -3.06 -12.28
N PRO A 444 22.07 -4.17 -13.03
CA PRO A 444 23.30 -4.86 -13.45
C PRO A 444 24.22 -4.02 -14.34
N ASN A 445 23.64 -3.02 -15.04
CA ASN A 445 24.35 -2.18 -16.00
C ASN A 445 24.77 -0.82 -15.43
N THR A 446 24.51 -0.56 -14.15
CA THR A 446 24.89 0.71 -13.51
C THR A 446 25.49 0.49 -12.12
N THR A 447 26.60 1.16 -11.89
CA THR A 447 27.22 1.27 -10.56
C THR A 447 26.54 2.34 -9.71
N GLU A 448 25.72 3.20 -10.33
CA GLU A 448 24.88 4.14 -9.62
C GLU A 448 23.84 3.39 -8.79
N ARG A 449 23.57 3.91 -7.60
CA ARG A 449 22.69 3.25 -6.62
C ARG A 449 21.25 3.72 -6.81
N LEU A 450 20.65 3.32 -7.94
CA LEU A 450 19.28 3.69 -8.31
C LEU A 450 18.24 2.80 -7.62
N ASP A 451 18.58 1.56 -7.29
CA ASP A 451 17.65 0.63 -6.66
C ASP A 451 17.16 1.07 -5.27
N MET A 452 15.89 0.78 -5.00
CA MET A 452 15.20 1.17 -3.76
C MET A 452 15.89 0.64 -2.49
N PHE A 453 16.55 -0.52 -2.53
CA PHE A 453 17.16 -1.15 -1.37
C PHE A 453 18.46 -0.44 -1.02
N SER A 454 19.31 -0.14 -2.00
CA SER A 454 20.51 0.69 -1.81
C SER A 454 20.16 2.10 -1.32
N GLN A 455 19.10 2.71 -1.84
CA GLN A 455 18.62 4.01 -1.36
C GLN A 455 18.12 3.93 0.08
N SER A 456 17.31 2.92 0.41
CA SER A 456 16.78 2.70 1.76
C SER A 456 17.89 2.36 2.76
N ALA A 457 18.90 1.57 2.35
CA ALA A 457 20.04 1.22 3.18
C ALA A 457 20.82 2.47 3.62
N ARG A 458 21.04 3.43 2.70
CA ARG A 458 21.68 4.72 3.01
C ARG A 458 20.84 5.54 3.99
N LYS A 459 19.53 5.62 3.78
CA LYS A 459 18.60 6.31 4.69
C LYS A 459 18.69 5.74 6.10
N LEU A 460 18.60 4.41 6.24
CA LEU A 460 18.73 3.72 7.53
C LEU A 460 20.10 3.98 8.18
N GLY A 461 21.18 3.96 7.40
CA GLY A 461 22.53 4.28 7.89
C GLY A 461 22.64 5.72 8.40
N TRP A 462 22.00 6.68 7.74
CA TRP A 462 21.96 8.07 8.18
C TRP A 462 21.14 8.24 9.47
N ILE A 463 19.95 7.65 9.53
CA ILE A 463 19.11 7.68 10.75
C ILE A 463 19.86 7.07 11.92
N LYS A 464 20.57 5.95 11.70
CA LYS A 464 21.41 5.33 12.72
C LYS A 464 22.44 6.31 13.28
N MET A 465 23.21 6.98 12.41
CA MET A 465 24.21 7.97 12.85
C MET A 465 23.58 9.12 13.64
N PHE A 466 22.42 9.60 13.21
CA PHE A 466 21.68 10.66 13.90
C PHE A 466 21.28 10.22 15.31
N VAL A 467 20.70 9.02 15.46
CA VAL A 467 20.27 8.48 16.75
C VAL A 467 21.46 8.21 17.68
N GLU A 468 22.55 7.63 17.17
CA GLU A 468 23.78 7.40 17.95
C GLU A 468 24.39 8.72 18.47
N LYS A 469 24.34 9.78 17.65
CA LYS A 469 24.77 11.12 18.06
C LYS A 469 23.87 11.70 19.14
N ALA A 470 22.56 11.53 19.03
CA ALA A 470 21.61 11.98 20.05
C ALA A 470 21.83 11.25 21.39
N ILE A 471 22.07 9.94 21.35
CA ILE A 471 22.35 9.11 22.55
C ILE A 471 23.68 9.50 23.22
N SER A 472 24.71 9.82 22.43
CA SER A 472 26.03 10.22 22.96
C SER A 472 26.08 11.64 23.53
N GLY A 473 25.00 12.42 23.44
CA GLY A 473 24.91 13.76 24.03
C GLY A 473 25.77 14.81 23.33
N VAL A 474 26.28 14.53 22.12
CA VAL A 474 27.07 15.50 21.34
C VAL A 474 26.10 16.41 20.56
N PRO A 475 26.04 17.72 20.85
CA PRO A 475 25.15 18.62 20.12
C PRO A 475 25.45 18.54 18.62
N ALA A 476 24.40 18.61 17.80
CA ALA A 476 24.57 18.93 16.39
C ALA A 476 25.14 20.35 16.30
N GLN A 477 26.47 20.47 16.27
CA GLN A 477 27.12 21.74 15.97
C GLN A 477 26.65 22.17 14.58
N SER A 478 25.83 23.22 14.56
CA SER A 478 25.81 24.19 13.46
C SER A 478 27.23 24.77 13.39
N GLY A 479 28.07 24.17 12.56
CA GLY A 479 29.49 24.50 12.47
C GLY A 479 29.91 24.66 11.02
N GLU A 480 29.80 25.89 10.51
CA GLU A 480 30.83 26.41 9.63
C GLU A 480 32.19 26.18 10.31
N SER A 481 32.98 25.24 9.82
CA SER A 481 34.40 25.14 10.17
C SER A 481 35.16 24.46 9.04
N ARG A 482 35.83 25.35 8.28
CA ARG A 482 37.02 25.19 7.45
C ARG A 482 37.45 23.76 7.08
N ALA A 483 37.25 23.50 5.79
CA ALA A 483 37.91 22.54 4.93
C ALA A 483 39.31 22.08 5.39
N SER A 484 39.47 20.77 5.44
CA SER A 484 40.70 20.06 5.07
C SER A 484 40.26 18.91 4.16
N GLU A 485 40.85 18.88 2.97
CA GLU A 485 40.36 18.23 1.77
C GLU A 485 40.23 16.70 1.89
N THR A 486 39.00 16.22 1.79
CA THR A 486 38.63 15.11 0.89
C THR A 486 37.22 15.42 0.41
N SER A 487 37.16 16.02 -0.78
CA SER A 487 35.97 16.60 -1.37
C SER A 487 34.88 15.55 -1.66
N PHE A 488 33.78 15.62 -0.92
CA PHE A 488 32.44 15.37 -1.46
C PHE A 488 31.69 16.69 -1.34
N THR A 489 31.52 17.38 -2.47
CA THR A 489 30.92 18.72 -2.51
C THR A 489 29.41 18.62 -2.38
N ALA A 490 28.83 19.49 -1.55
CA ALA A 490 27.38 19.66 -1.40
C ALA A 490 26.64 20.05 -2.70
N GLY A 491 27.36 20.29 -3.81
CA GLY A 491 26.78 20.47 -5.15
C GLY A 491 26.36 19.16 -5.81
N GLU A 492 27.05 18.04 -5.55
CA GLU A 492 26.63 16.70 -6.03
C GLU A 492 25.38 16.19 -5.30
N MET A 493 25.01 16.85 -4.19
CA MET A 493 23.81 16.57 -3.39
C MET A 493 22.51 17.11 -4.01
N TYR A 494 22.60 18.02 -5.00
CA TYR A 494 21.44 18.59 -5.69
C TYR A 494 21.23 18.02 -7.10
N ASP A 495 22.29 17.59 -7.80
CA ASP A 495 22.19 17.20 -9.22
C ASP A 495 21.94 15.69 -9.48
N LEU A 496 22.07 14.83 -8.46
CA LEU A 496 21.91 13.36 -8.64
C LEU A 496 20.51 12.81 -8.30
N ASN A 497 19.59 13.66 -7.85
CA ASN A 497 18.20 13.30 -7.62
C ASN A 497 17.30 14.36 -8.23
N GLY A 498 16.67 14.05 -9.37
CA GLY A 498 15.50 14.77 -9.88
C GLY A 498 14.27 14.61 -8.98
N GLY A 499 14.42 14.89 -7.69
CA GLY A 499 13.45 14.75 -6.62
C GLY A 499 14.01 15.39 -5.34
N ASP A 500 13.37 16.47 -4.94
CA ASP A 500 13.70 17.38 -3.84
C ASP A 500 13.95 16.68 -2.49
N PHE A 501 15.23 16.47 -2.13
CA PHE A 501 15.70 15.92 -0.85
C PHE A 501 15.16 16.68 0.38
N MET A 502 14.92 17.99 0.26
CA MET A 502 14.27 18.78 1.32
C MET A 502 12.77 18.46 1.42
N GLY A 503 12.09 18.22 0.30
CA GLY A 503 10.72 17.70 0.28
C GLY A 503 10.58 16.33 0.98
N TYR A 504 11.61 15.48 0.93
CA TYR A 504 11.65 14.18 1.64
C TYR A 504 11.87 14.28 3.16
N MET A 505 12.42 15.39 3.68
CA MET A 505 12.44 15.67 5.14
C MET A 505 11.14 16.31 5.63
N ASP A 506 10.36 16.88 4.70
CA ASP A 506 9.04 17.46 4.97
C ASP A 506 7.91 16.41 4.96
N ASP A 507 8.23 15.17 4.59
CA ASP A 507 7.33 14.03 4.71
C ASP A 507 6.83 13.91 6.17
N ALA A 508 5.52 14.10 6.35
CA ALA A 508 4.86 14.07 7.65
C ALA A 508 5.25 12.85 8.50
N TRP A 509 5.48 11.69 7.87
CA TRP A 509 5.88 10.47 8.57
C TRP A 509 7.29 10.53 9.20
N MET A 510 8.25 11.25 8.62
CA MET A 510 9.58 11.43 9.25
C MET A 510 9.52 12.42 10.40
N LYS A 511 8.68 13.46 10.28
CA LYS A 511 8.38 14.38 11.39
C LYS A 511 7.61 13.70 12.50
N ASP A 512 6.73 12.75 12.18
CA ASP A 512 6.09 11.91 13.19
C ASP A 512 7.16 11.02 13.83
N ILE A 513 7.92 10.23 13.05
CA ILE A 513 8.92 9.27 13.57
C ILE A 513 10.05 9.90 14.41
N LEU A 514 10.53 11.09 14.03
CA LEU A 514 11.67 11.75 14.65
C LEU A 514 11.30 13.00 15.45
N GLY A 515 10.03 13.43 15.42
CA GLY A 515 9.56 14.61 16.12
C GLY A 515 9.32 14.36 17.61
N PRO A 516 9.15 15.45 18.39
CA PRO A 516 8.70 15.34 19.77
C PRO A 516 7.28 14.78 19.80
N TRP A 517 7.15 13.53 20.27
CA TRP A 517 5.88 12.83 20.39
C TRP A 517 5.05 13.39 21.57
N GLU A 518 4.35 14.50 21.35
CA GLU A 518 3.41 15.13 22.30
C GLU A 518 1.96 14.71 22.04
N TYR A 519 1.68 13.40 21.94
CA TYR A 519 0.31 12.85 21.83
C TYR A 519 -0.17 12.15 23.10
#